data_AF-A0A497QJ07-F1
#
_entry.id   AF-A0A497QJ07-F1
#
_cell.length_a   1.000
_cell.length_b   1.000
_cell.length_c   1.000
_cell.angle_alpha   90.00
_cell.angle_beta   90.00
_cell.angle_gamma   90.00
#
_symmetry.space_group_name_H-M   'P 1'
#
loop_
_entity.id
_entity.type
_entity.pdbx_description
1 polymer ?
#
loop_
_entity_poly.entity_id
_entity_poly.type
_entity_poly.pdbx_seq_one_letter_code
_entity_poly.pdbx_strand_id
1 'polypeptide(L)'
;MNTMARVTEIGLPQLTEEDIERLTEQCEEEITRFIFQMVPQKSIAELNVVCTLDLSDVLTLDVDLDITQKYDTGHSLDEILEQAAAHGQDWLERRLMEMKNK
;
A
#
# COMPACT_ATOMS: atom_id res chain seq x y z
N MET A 1 -28.72 -8.50 -18.08
CA MET A 1 -27.64 -7.60 -17.61
C MET A 1 -26.34 -8.34 -17.80
N ASN A 2 -25.48 -7.95 -18.74
CA ASN A 2 -24.16 -8.56 -18.91
C ASN A 2 -23.13 -7.62 -18.28
N THR A 3 -22.60 -8.01 -17.12
CA THR A 3 -21.46 -7.35 -16.50
C THR A 3 -20.20 -7.91 -17.14
N MET A 4 -19.50 -7.10 -17.93
CA MET A 4 -18.16 -7.46 -18.44
C MET A 4 -17.13 -7.16 -17.36
N ALA A 5 -16.67 -8.19 -16.65
CA ALA A 5 -15.42 -8.11 -15.89
C ALA A 5 -14.26 -8.31 -16.90
N ARG A 6 -13.47 -7.26 -17.15
CA ARG A 6 -12.20 -7.43 -17.88
C ARG A 6 -11.15 -7.93 -16.89
N VAL A 7 -10.95 -9.25 -16.86
CA VAL A 7 -9.77 -9.83 -16.21
C VAL A 7 -8.59 -9.50 -17.11
N THR A 8 -7.79 -8.51 -16.72
CA THR A 8 -6.54 -8.20 -17.42
C THR A 8 -5.46 -8.93 -16.65
N GLU A 9 -4.90 -10.00 -17.23
CA GLU A 9 -3.70 -10.63 -16.68
C GLU A 9 -2.52 -9.69 -16.96
N ILE A 10 -2.24 -8.84 -15.98
CA ILE A 10 -1.15 -7.87 -16.01
C ILE A 10 0.10 -8.64 -15.58
N GLY A 11 0.72 -9.42 -16.48
CA GLY A 11 1.94 -10.19 -16.18
C GLY A 11 3.14 -9.29 -15.84
N LEU A 12 3.73 -9.44 -14.64
CA LEU A 12 4.67 -8.52 -13.97
C LEU A 12 5.78 -7.93 -14.87
N PRO A 13 6.22 -6.67 -14.66
CA PRO A 13 7.41 -6.17 -15.32
C PRO A 13 8.62 -7.01 -14.88
N GLN A 14 9.72 -6.96 -15.64
CA GLN A 14 10.97 -7.51 -15.11
C GLN A 14 11.41 -6.61 -13.94
N LEU A 15 11.48 -7.20 -12.74
CA LEU A 15 11.85 -6.53 -11.50
C LEU A 15 13.19 -7.08 -11.04
N THR A 16 14.12 -6.18 -10.74
CA THR A 16 15.36 -6.51 -10.05
C THR A 16 15.15 -6.49 -8.53
N GLU A 17 16.09 -7.04 -7.76
CA GLU A 17 16.06 -6.92 -6.29
C GLU A 17 16.02 -5.45 -5.85
N GLU A 18 16.78 -4.57 -6.51
CA GLU A 18 16.76 -3.12 -6.27
C GLU A 18 15.39 -2.50 -6.57
N ASP A 19 14.69 -2.98 -7.61
CA ASP A 19 13.32 -2.52 -7.88
C ASP A 19 12.36 -2.95 -6.79
N ILE A 20 12.51 -4.17 -6.25
CA ILE A 20 11.67 -4.69 -5.16
C ILE A 20 11.90 -3.89 -3.87
N GLU A 21 13.16 -3.68 -3.48
CA GLU A 21 13.50 -2.87 -2.30
C GLU A 21 12.93 -1.46 -2.44
N ARG A 22 13.15 -0.80 -3.59
CA ARG A 22 12.64 0.55 -3.85
C ARG A 22 11.11 0.61 -3.86
N LEU A 23 10.44 -0.38 -4.44
CA LEU A 23 8.97 -0.44 -4.45
C LEU A 23 8.41 -0.64 -3.05
N THR A 24 9.10 -1.41 -2.22
CA THR A 24 8.74 -1.65 -0.81
C THR A 24 8.79 -0.34 -0.03
N GLU A 25 9.93 0.36 -0.06
CA GLU A 25 10.11 1.66 0.62
C GLU A 25 9.09 2.70 0.14
N GLN A 26 8.86 2.79 -1.17
CA GLN A 26 7.89 3.73 -1.73
C GLN A 26 6.45 3.39 -1.32
N CYS A 27 6.11 2.11 -1.19
CA CYS A 27 4.80 1.69 -0.73
C CYS A 27 4.58 2.11 0.73
N GLU A 28 5.56 1.91 1.61
CA GLU A 28 5.51 2.34 3.01
C GLU A 28 5.33 3.86 3.12
N GLU A 29 6.09 4.63 2.33
CA GLU A 29 5.97 6.09 2.29
C GLU A 29 4.58 6.55 1.84
N GLU A 30 4.01 5.94 0.81
CA GLU A 30 2.70 6.33 0.29
C GLU A 30 1.56 5.96 1.23
N ILE A 31 1.60 4.78 1.85
CA ILE A 31 0.66 4.40 2.92
C ILE A 31 0.75 5.39 4.08
N THR A 32 1.97 5.73 4.52
CA THR A 32 2.19 6.70 5.60
C THR A 32 1.60 8.07 5.24
N ARG A 33 1.82 8.56 4.01
CA ARG A 33 1.24 9.82 3.53
C ARG A 33 -0.28 9.76 3.52
N PHE A 34 -0.88 8.65 3.09
CA PHE A 34 -2.32 8.44 3.09
C PHE A 34 -2.90 8.50 4.50
N ILE A 35 -2.29 7.81 5.47
CA ILE A 35 -2.72 7.84 6.88
C ILE A 35 -2.68 9.27 7.42
N PHE A 36 -1.66 10.05 7.09
CA PHE A 36 -1.55 11.45 7.53
C PHE A 36 -2.57 12.41 6.89
N GLN A 37 -3.22 12.02 5.79
CA GLN A 37 -4.34 12.77 5.22
C GLN A 37 -5.64 12.50 5.98
N MET A 38 -5.75 11.34 6.62
CA MET A 38 -6.94 10.88 7.34
C MET A 38 -6.88 11.21 8.84
N VAL A 39 -5.68 11.12 9.43
CA VAL A 39 -5.44 11.31 10.86
C VAL A 39 -4.45 12.46 11.06
N PRO A 40 -4.77 13.46 11.92
CA PRO A 40 -3.83 14.51 12.25
C PRO A 40 -2.52 13.93 12.82
N GLN A 41 -1.37 14.21 12.21
CA GLN A 41 -0.08 13.71 12.70
C GLN A 41 0.17 13.98 14.20
N LYS A 42 -0.34 15.11 14.72
CA LYS A 42 -0.20 15.48 16.13
C LYS A 42 -0.97 14.57 17.08
N SER A 43 -2.00 13.87 16.61
CA SER A 43 -2.75 12.89 17.42
C SER A 43 -2.11 11.53 17.41
N ILE A 44 -1.11 11.27 16.58
CA ILE A 44 -0.42 9.98 16.49
C ILE A 44 0.70 9.95 17.53
N ALA A 45 0.71 8.90 18.35
CA ALA A 45 1.78 8.59 19.30
C ALA A 45 2.87 7.79 18.59
N GLU A 46 2.45 6.74 17.89
CA GLU A 46 3.30 5.80 17.16
C GLU A 46 2.53 5.34 15.91
N LEU A 47 3.27 5.20 14.81
CA LEU A 47 2.79 4.64 13.55
C LEU A 47 3.90 3.74 13.03
N ASN A 48 3.61 2.45 12.90
CA ASN A 48 4.47 1.47 12.28
C ASN A 48 3.81 1.04 10.96
N VAL A 49 4.56 1.16 9.87
CA VAL A 49 4.16 0.72 8.53
C VAL A 49 5.28 -0.15 8.03
N VAL A 50 4.98 -1.42 7.77
CA VAL A 50 5.94 -2.37 7.23
C VAL A 50 5.31 -3.01 6.00
N CYS A 51 5.97 -2.87 4.86
CA CYS A 51 5.61 -3.59 3.65
C CYS A 51 6.62 -4.70 3.41
N THR A 52 6.14 -5.86 3.00
CA THR A 52 6.99 -6.95 2.52
C THR A 52 6.59 -7.30 1.10
N LEU A 53 7.51 -7.12 0.15
CA LEU A 53 7.36 -7.60 -1.20
C LEU A 53 8.18 -8.88 -1.40
N ASP A 54 7.50 -9.95 -1.78
CA ASP A 54 8.13 -11.20 -2.21
C ASP A 54 7.85 -11.44 -3.69
N LEU A 55 8.92 -11.64 -4.46
CA LEU A 55 8.84 -12.00 -5.87
C LEU A 55 9.28 -13.45 -6.03
N SER A 56 8.31 -14.35 -5.97
CA SER A 56 8.49 -15.77 -6.28
C SER A 56 7.81 -16.10 -7.63
N ASP A 57 6.78 -16.95 -7.64
CA ASP A 57 6.00 -17.24 -8.87
C ASP A 57 5.02 -16.10 -9.20
N VAL A 58 4.62 -15.36 -8.17
CA VAL A 58 3.79 -14.15 -8.22
C VAL A 58 4.41 -13.11 -7.30
N LEU A 59 4.13 -11.83 -7.56
CA LEU A 59 4.48 -10.77 -6.64
C LEU A 59 3.41 -10.70 -5.55
N THR A 60 3.80 -10.86 -4.31
CA THR A 60 2.92 -10.69 -3.14
C THR A 60 3.34 -9.48 -2.34
N LEU A 61 2.35 -8.68 -1.92
CA LEU A 61 2.51 -7.59 -0.96
C LEU A 61 1.83 -7.99 0.35
N ASP A 62 2.59 -7.99 1.42
CA ASP A 62 2.10 -8.05 2.79
C ASP A 62 2.26 -6.66 3.42
N VAL A 63 1.22 -6.18 4.11
CA VAL A 63 1.19 -4.85 4.73
C VAL A 63 0.82 -5.03 6.21
N ASP A 64 1.76 -4.73 7.09
CA ASP A 64 1.55 -4.69 8.53
C ASP A 64 1.49 -3.23 8.99
N LEU A 65 0.38 -2.88 9.64
CA LEU A 65 0.09 -1.52 10.10
C LEU A 65 -0.30 -1.54 11.57
N ASP A 66 0.37 -0.72 12.35
CA ASP A 66 -0.01 -0.43 13.74
C ASP A 66 -0.01 1.08 13.97
N ILE A 67 -1.07 1.57 14.62
CA ILE A 67 -1.20 2.99 14.95
C ILE A 67 -1.71 3.16 16.37
N THR A 68 -0.97 3.92 17.16
CA THR A 68 -1.36 4.31 18.51
C THR A 68 -1.65 5.81 18.54
N GLN A 69 -2.78 6.21 19.11
CA GLN A 69 -3.15 7.62 19.26
C GLN A 69 -2.75 8.18 20.64
N LYS A 70 -2.32 9.46 20.65
CA LYS A 70 -2.13 10.27 21.87
C LYS A 70 -3.47 10.70 22.49
N TYR A 71 -4.47 10.93 21.64
CA TYR A 71 -5.82 11.32 22.03
C TYR A 71 -6.80 10.92 20.92
N ASP A 72 -8.02 10.61 21.32
CA ASP A 72 -9.09 10.24 20.40
C ASP A 72 -9.41 11.39 19.43
N THR A 73 -9.52 11.05 18.16
CA THR A 73 -9.87 11.98 17.07
C THR A 73 -11.28 11.77 16.54
N GLY A 74 -12.01 10.77 17.06
CA GLY A 74 -13.34 10.38 16.60
C GLY A 74 -13.33 9.56 15.31
N HIS A 75 -12.15 9.25 14.77
CA HIS A 75 -11.98 8.39 13.61
C HIS A 75 -11.74 6.93 14.03
N SER A 76 -12.36 5.99 13.32
CA SER A 76 -12.07 4.56 13.49
C SER A 76 -10.69 4.25 12.93
N LEU A 77 -9.74 3.91 13.81
CA LEU A 77 -8.38 3.56 13.41
C LEU A 77 -8.37 2.30 12.54
N ASP A 78 -9.16 1.28 12.90
CA ASP A 78 -9.25 0.04 12.14
C ASP A 78 -9.70 0.28 10.69
N GLU A 79 -10.72 1.13 10.49
CA GLU A 79 -11.18 1.48 9.14
C GLU A 79 -10.13 2.28 8.36
N ILE A 80 -9.35 3.13 9.03
CA ILE A 80 -8.27 3.88 8.40
C ILE A 80 -7.14 2.95 7.97
N LEU A 81 -6.76 2.00 8.84
CA LEU A 81 -5.72 1.02 8.54
C LEU A 81 -6.13 0.12 7.37
N GLU A 82 -7.38 -0.35 7.35
CA GLU A 82 -7.90 -1.16 6.23
C GLU A 82 -7.86 -0.36 4.91
N GLN A 83 -8.28 0.90 4.93
CA GLN A 83 -8.22 1.78 3.76
C GLN A 83 -6.77 2.06 3.33
N ALA A 84 -5.85 2.21 4.27
CA ALA A 84 -4.45 2.47 4.00
C ALA A 84 -3.76 1.25 3.36
N ALA A 85 -4.05 0.04 3.84
CA ALA A 85 -3.56 -1.19 3.23
C ALA A 85 -4.07 -1.36 1.78
N ALA A 86 -5.38 -1.13 1.57
CA ALA A 86 -5.96 -1.16 0.23
C ALA A 86 -5.36 -0.09 -0.69
N HIS A 87 -5.09 1.12 -0.16
CA HIS A 87 -4.42 2.19 -0.90
C HIS A 87 -3.00 1.79 -1.34
N GLY A 88 -2.23 1.13 -0.46
CA GLY A 88 -0.89 0.64 -0.77
C GLY A 88 -0.91 -0.38 -1.92
N GLN A 89 -1.85 -1.32 -1.90
CA GLN A 89 -2.04 -2.28 -2.99
C GLN A 89 -2.39 -1.56 -4.31
N ASP A 90 -3.38 -0.68 -4.31
CA ASP A 90 -3.80 0.09 -5.49
C ASP A 90 -2.65 0.90 -6.07
N TRP A 91 -1.84 1.52 -5.20
CA TRP A 91 -0.66 2.28 -5.59
C TRP A 91 0.38 1.38 -6.27
N LEU A 92 0.69 0.22 -5.67
CA LEU A 92 1.66 -0.72 -6.21
C LEU A 92 1.23 -1.25 -7.57
N GLU A 93 -0.04 -1.62 -7.73
CA GLU A 93 -0.58 -2.10 -9.01
C GLU A 93 -0.41 -1.05 -10.11
N ARG A 94 -0.77 0.21 -9.84
CA ARG A 94 -0.57 1.32 -10.79
C ARG A 94 0.90 1.50 -11.13
N ARG A 95 1.77 1.43 -10.13
CA ARG A 95 3.21 1.59 -10.30
C ARG A 95 3.79 0.50 -11.21
N LEU A 96 3.38 -0.75 -11.01
CA LEU A 96 3.79 -1.87 -11.85
C LEU A 96 3.27 -1.73 -13.29
N MET A 97 2.06 -1.21 -13.48
CA MET A 97 1.54 -0.93 -14.83
C MET A 97 2.35 0.15 -15.56
N GLU A 98 2.74 1.22 -14.85
CA GLU A 98 3.58 2.29 -15.42
C GLU A 98 4.96 1.76 -15.84
N MET A 99 5.54 0.85 -15.05
CA MET A 99 6.84 0.25 -15.36
C MET A 99 6.81 -0.64 -16.61
N LYS A 100 5.69 -1.29 -16.93
CA LYS A 100 5.56 -2.09 -18.17
C LYS A 100 5.42 -1.26 -19.44
N ASN A 101 4.91 -0.04 -19.32
CA ASN A 101 4.67 0.84 -20.45
C ASN A 101 5.90 1.70 -20.81
N LYS A 102 7.05 1.43 -20.18
CA LYS A 102 8.35 2.05 -20.48
C LYS A 102 9.25 1.05 -21.19
#